data_AF-A0A821QI21-F1
#
_entry.id   AF-A0A821QI21-F1
#
_cell.length_a   1.000
_cell.length_b   1.000
_cell.length_c   1.000
_cell.angle_alpha   90.00
_cell.angle_beta   90.00
_cell.angle_gamma   90.00
#
_symmetry.space_group_name_H-M   'P 1'
#
loop_
_entity.id
_entity.type
_entity.pdbx_description
1 polymer ?
#
loop_
_entity_poly.entity_id
_entity_poly.type
_entity_poly.pdbx_seq_one_letter_code
_entity_poly.pdbx_strand_id
1 'polypeptide(L)'
;SGVIALGGLLCEIDEYLPAPKILICTKCNCPGHTRKSCRLDYERCRRCGNNRSNGDHKKCDITCHHCGGEHQANDYKCPILLQFRRDLIQQLRENPNRLPPHIQMFIPQDCRTQKSERSLTNQNTNDNLKVQQNFTYANSTSDWPYLKNLSNTYSCNIQLKELQTELDSLKLKYQLETEKINNKFQHLSNNIQKTCLLMQTQINTQKEMIDTTTTVIKDLAFNMNTNVVNILNNFIQLISEIAPNDKAKNKLNMWHDHLKIQSQLISEKQTSFNNHIDNLNKLWLKQSNNIVELLDLYLPANNNDQ
;
A
#
# COMPACT_ATOMS: atom_id res chain seq x y z
N SER A 1 -15.25 9.55 6.95
CA SER A 1 -14.98 8.86 5.66
C SER A 1 -15.40 9.79 4.54
N GLY A 2 -14.59 9.89 3.50
CA GLY A 2 -14.95 10.58 2.26
C GLY A 2 -15.45 9.57 1.23
N VAL A 3 -16.06 10.05 0.15
CA VAL A 3 -16.39 9.22 -1.02
C VAL A 3 -15.79 9.90 -2.24
N ILE A 4 -15.05 9.17 -3.06
CA ILE A 4 -14.62 9.65 -4.38
C ILE A 4 -15.30 8.85 -5.48
N ALA A 5 -15.60 9.50 -6.58
CA ALA A 5 -16.05 8.82 -7.79
C ALA A 5 -14.85 8.56 -8.70
N LEU A 6 -14.57 7.30 -9.01
CA LEU A 6 -13.55 6.89 -9.98
C LEU A 6 -14.23 6.05 -11.07
N GLY A 7 -14.27 6.57 -12.31
CA GLY A 7 -14.86 5.84 -13.44
C GLY A 7 -16.34 5.47 -13.25
N GLY A 8 -17.11 6.30 -12.52
CA GLY A 8 -18.52 6.04 -12.21
C GLY A 8 -18.77 5.10 -11.01
N LEU A 9 -17.72 4.57 -10.38
CA LEU A 9 -17.82 3.85 -9.11
C LEU A 9 -17.58 4.79 -7.94
N LEU A 10 -18.46 4.73 -6.93
CA LEU A 10 -18.29 5.44 -5.68
C LEU A 10 -17.42 4.58 -4.75
N CYS A 11 -16.21 5.06 -4.45
CA CYS A 11 -15.26 4.42 -3.55
C CYS A 11 -15.24 5.18 -2.22
N GLU A 12 -15.51 4.48 -1.12
CA GLU A 12 -15.29 5.03 0.21
C GLU A 12 -13.78 5.19 0.45
N ILE A 13 -13.36 6.40 0.80
CA ILE A 13 -12.01 6.70 1.23
C ILE A 13 -12.00 6.87 2.74
N ASP A 14 -11.13 6.08 3.37
CA ASP A 14 -10.67 6.33 4.73
C ASP A 14 -9.52 7.33 4.73
N GLU A 15 -9.54 8.26 5.69
CA GLU A 15 -8.42 9.17 5.93
C GLU A 15 -7.15 8.35 6.19
N TYR A 16 -6.10 8.63 5.42
CA TYR A 16 -4.80 8.00 5.59
C TYR A 16 -4.18 8.50 6.89
N LEU A 17 -4.30 7.71 7.94
CA LEU A 17 -3.55 7.95 9.17
C LEU A 17 -2.18 7.29 9.04
N PRO A 18 -1.08 8.06 9.07
CA PRO A 18 0.25 7.47 9.06
C PRO A 18 0.36 6.52 10.25
N ALA A 19 0.94 5.35 9.99
CA ALA A 19 1.16 4.33 10.99
C ALA A 19 1.73 4.92 12.31
N PRO A 20 1.00 4.87 13.43
CA PRO A 20 1.50 5.43 14.67
C PRO A 20 2.75 4.66 15.09
N LYS A 21 3.81 5.40 15.44
CA LYS A 21 5.02 4.81 16.00
C LYS A 21 4.66 4.24 17.37
N ILE A 22 4.63 2.91 17.49
CA ILE A 22 4.37 2.23 18.76
C ILE A 22 5.57 2.48 19.66
N LEU A 23 5.30 3.11 20.80
CA LEU A 23 6.32 3.32 21.82
C LEU A 23 6.49 2.03 22.62
N ILE A 24 7.64 1.37 22.44
CA ILE A 24 8.01 0.14 23.15
C ILE A 24 9.01 0.50 24.25
N CYS A 25 8.67 0.18 25.50
CA CYS A 25 9.54 0.46 26.64
C CYS A 25 10.85 -0.32 26.53
N THR A 26 12.00 0.35 26.58
CA THR A 26 13.30 -0.33 26.48
C THR A 26 13.70 -1.11 27.73
N LYS A 27 12.98 -0.97 28.86
CA LYS A 27 13.20 -1.71 30.11
C LYS A 27 12.43 -3.03 30.14
N CYS A 28 11.11 -2.99 29.91
CA CYS A 28 10.26 -4.17 29.99
C CYS A 28 9.90 -4.78 28.63
N ASN A 29 10.13 -4.06 27.53
CA ASN A 29 9.73 -4.40 26.16
C ASN A 29 8.21 -4.50 25.93
N CYS A 30 7.38 -3.99 26.85
CA CYS A 30 5.94 -3.82 26.65
C CYS A 30 5.63 -2.50 25.90
N PRO A 31 4.57 -2.46 25.07
CA PRO A 31 4.12 -1.24 24.42
C PRO A 31 3.45 -0.27 25.41
N GLY A 32 3.31 0.99 25.01
CA GLY A 32 2.43 1.97 25.66
C GLY A 32 3.07 2.86 26.73
N HIS A 33 4.35 2.67 27.08
CA HIS A 33 5.02 3.53 28.06
C HIS A 33 6.53 3.64 27.84
N THR A 34 7.14 4.70 28.38
CA THR A 34 8.58 4.97 28.26
C THR A 34 9.37 4.30 29.37
N ARG A 35 10.69 4.17 29.21
CA ARG A 35 11.57 3.66 30.28
C ARG A 35 11.41 4.41 31.61
N LYS A 36 11.18 5.73 31.55
CA LYS A 36 11.00 6.58 32.74
C LYS A 36 9.69 6.31 33.49
N SER A 37 8.66 5.81 32.80
CA SER A 37 7.34 5.49 33.36
C SER A 37 7.18 3.99 33.65
N CYS A 38 8.23 3.20 33.47
CA CYS A 38 8.20 1.76 33.69
C CYS A 38 8.26 1.44 35.19
N ARG A 39 7.29 0.66 35.68
CA ARG A 39 7.21 0.23 37.08
C ARG A 39 7.98 -1.06 37.39
N LEU A 40 8.52 -1.75 36.38
CA LEU A 40 9.36 -2.92 36.64
C LEU A 40 10.69 -2.46 37.23
N ASP A 41 11.17 -3.15 38.26
CA ASP A 41 12.45 -2.81 38.89
C ASP A 41 13.65 -3.29 38.07
N TYR A 42 13.48 -4.32 37.24
CA TYR A 42 14.53 -4.94 36.45
C TYR A 42 14.34 -4.78 34.93
N GLU A 43 15.40 -5.00 34.16
CA GLU A 43 15.35 -5.04 32.68
C GLU A 43 14.99 -6.44 32.19
N ARG A 44 14.03 -6.55 31.27
CA ARG A 44 13.70 -7.81 30.59
C ARG A 44 14.54 -7.99 29.34
N CYS A 45 15.05 -9.20 29.13
CA CYS A 45 15.70 -9.59 27.89
C CYS A 45 14.70 -9.55 26.72
N ARG A 46 15.10 -8.94 25.60
CA ARG A 46 14.27 -8.87 24.38
C ARG A 46 14.06 -10.22 23.70
N ARG A 47 14.98 -11.17 23.93
CA ARG A 47 14.99 -12.48 23.29
C ARG A 47 14.15 -13.50 24.05
N CYS A 48 14.34 -13.62 25.37
CA CYS A 48 13.70 -14.67 26.18
C CYS A 48 12.73 -14.14 27.25
N GLY A 49 12.61 -12.82 27.43
CA GLY A 49 11.72 -12.23 28.45
C GLY A 49 12.24 -12.25 29.89
N ASN A 50 13.27 -13.03 30.19
CA ASN A 50 13.82 -13.17 31.54
C ASN A 50 14.55 -11.92 32.04
N ASN A 51 14.79 -11.84 33.36
CA ASN A 51 15.52 -10.74 33.98
C ASN A 51 16.97 -10.69 33.46
N ARG A 52 17.33 -9.58 32.81
CA ARG A 52 18.66 -9.32 32.24
C ARG A 52 19.75 -9.26 33.31
N SER A 53 19.40 -8.92 34.55
CA SER A 53 20.35 -8.88 35.67
C SER A 53 20.83 -10.26 36.12
N ASN A 54 20.15 -11.35 35.71
CA ASN A 54 20.46 -12.71 36.18
C ASN A 54 21.49 -13.46 35.30
N GLY A 55 22.25 -12.79 34.42
CA GLY A 55 23.34 -13.43 33.65
C GLY A 55 23.52 -12.91 32.23
N ASP A 56 24.40 -13.55 31.46
CA ASP A 56 24.66 -13.22 30.06
C ASP A 56 23.59 -13.85 29.14
N HIS A 57 22.66 -13.03 28.65
CA HIS A 57 21.57 -13.44 27.77
C HIS A 57 21.97 -13.51 26.28
N LYS A 58 23.27 -13.51 25.94
CA LYS A 58 23.73 -13.66 24.54
C LYS A 58 23.34 -15.00 23.89
N LYS A 59 23.14 -16.06 24.68
CA LYS A 59 22.83 -17.42 24.18
C LYS A 59 21.45 -17.94 24.59
N CYS A 60 20.52 -17.06 24.98
CA CYS A 60 19.17 -17.50 25.32
C CYS A 60 18.33 -17.81 24.07
N ASP A 61 17.40 -18.74 24.22
CA ASP A 61 16.41 -19.07 23.20
C ASP A 61 15.52 -17.85 22.89
N ILE A 62 15.14 -17.72 21.63
CA ILE A 62 14.30 -16.61 21.17
C ILE A 62 12.85 -17.01 21.36
N THR A 63 12.23 -16.45 22.39
CA THR A 63 10.81 -16.65 22.73
C THR A 63 10.21 -15.33 23.16
N CYS A 64 9.22 -14.87 22.41
CA CYS A 64 8.53 -13.62 22.69
C CYS A 64 7.73 -13.75 23.98
N HIS A 65 8.05 -12.95 25.00
CA HIS A 65 7.32 -12.97 26.27
C HIS A 65 5.90 -12.41 26.20
N HIS A 66 5.47 -11.85 25.07
CA HIS A 66 4.09 -11.38 24.86
C HIS A 66 3.19 -12.50 24.34
N CYS A 67 3.62 -13.21 23.28
CA CYS A 67 2.78 -14.21 22.59
C CYS A 67 3.31 -15.64 22.66
N GLY A 68 4.51 -15.86 23.19
CA GLY A 68 5.18 -17.17 23.23
C GLY A 68 5.84 -17.63 21.92
N GLY A 69 5.76 -16.84 20.84
CA GLY A 69 6.29 -17.23 19.52
C GLY A 69 7.83 -17.12 19.39
N GLU A 70 8.39 -17.73 18.34
CA GLU A 70 9.82 -17.77 18.03
C GLU A 70 10.35 -16.47 17.40
N HIS A 71 10.16 -15.35 18.07
CA HIS A 71 10.66 -14.04 17.64
C HIS A 71 11.00 -13.15 18.84
N GLN A 72 11.68 -12.03 18.60
CA GLN A 72 12.01 -11.07 19.66
C GLN A 72 10.74 -10.33 20.14
N ALA A 73 10.74 -9.89 21.39
CA ALA A 73 9.60 -9.22 22.00
C ALA A 73 9.23 -7.86 21.37
N ASN A 74 10.15 -7.25 20.64
CA ASN A 74 9.95 -6.00 19.91
C ASN A 74 9.74 -6.20 18.40
N ASP A 75 9.57 -7.44 17.95
CA ASP A 75 9.30 -7.73 16.54
C ASP A 75 7.90 -7.23 16.15
N TYR A 76 7.81 -6.45 15.07
CA TYR A 76 6.54 -5.94 14.53
C TYR A 76 5.62 -7.04 14.00
N LYS A 77 6.10 -8.27 13.85
CA LYS A 77 5.30 -9.46 13.52
C LYS A 77 4.57 -10.05 14.73
N CYS A 78 4.86 -9.59 15.96
CA CYS A 78 4.19 -10.09 17.15
C CYS A 78 2.67 -9.82 17.11
N PRO A 79 1.79 -10.83 17.27
CA PRO A 79 0.34 -10.64 17.21
C PRO A 79 -0.18 -9.68 18.29
N ILE A 80 0.45 -9.66 19.48
CA ILE A 80 0.08 -8.75 20.57
C ILE A 80 0.45 -7.29 20.23
N LEU A 81 1.63 -7.05 19.63
CA LEU A 81 2.01 -5.70 19.20
C LEU A 81 1.15 -5.23 18.02
N LEU A 82 0.78 -6.13 17.09
CA LEU A 82 -0.15 -5.83 16.01
C LEU A 82 -1.54 -5.49 16.55
N GLN A 83 -2.04 -6.22 17.54
CA GLN A 83 -3.30 -5.90 18.20
C GLN A 83 -3.24 -4.53 18.87
N PHE A 84 -2.22 -4.28 19.69
CA PHE A 84 -2.03 -2.98 20.34
C PHE A 84 -1.98 -1.82 19.33
N ARG A 85 -1.34 -2.04 18.18
CA ARG A 85 -1.30 -1.06 17.09
C ARG A 85 -2.69 -0.78 16.52
N ARG A 86 -3.48 -1.82 16.27
CA ARG A 86 -4.85 -1.69 15.75
C ARG A 86 -5.73 -0.93 16.74
N ASP A 87 -5.65 -1.29 18.01
CA ASP A 87 -6.40 -0.62 19.09
C ASP A 87 -6.00 0.85 19.20
N LEU A 88 -4.70 1.15 19.09
CA LEU A 88 -4.20 2.53 19.11
C LEU A 88 -4.71 3.33 17.88
N ILE A 89 -4.68 2.75 16.68
CA ILE A 89 -5.23 3.40 15.48
C ILE A 89 -6.71 3.68 15.66
N GLN A 90 -7.47 2.72 16.20
CA GLN A 90 -8.90 2.89 16.46
C GLN A 90 -9.16 4.01 17.48
N GLN A 91 -8.42 4.03 18.60
CA GLN A 91 -8.54 5.09 19.60
C GLN A 91 -8.21 6.48 19.02
N LEU A 92 -7.21 6.56 18.14
CA LEU A 92 -6.84 7.80 17.46
C LEU A 92 -7.92 8.24 16.45
N ARG A 93 -8.57 7.30 15.77
CA ARG A 93 -9.74 7.58 14.91
C ARG A 93 -10.92 8.11 15.70
N GLU A 94 -11.21 7.52 16.86
CA GLU A 94 -12.30 7.93 17.74
C GLU A 94 -12.00 9.28 18.45
N ASN A 95 -10.72 9.61 18.65
CA ASN A 95 -10.28 10.80 19.39
C ASN A 95 -9.19 11.58 18.63
N PRO A 96 -9.49 12.22 17.48
CA PRO A 96 -8.49 12.90 16.66
C PRO A 96 -7.75 14.02 17.41
N ASN A 97 -8.40 14.64 18.39
CA ASN A 97 -7.81 15.69 19.24
C ASN A 97 -6.68 15.19 20.17
N ARG A 98 -6.51 13.87 20.35
CA ARG A 98 -5.45 13.26 21.17
C ARG A 98 -4.17 12.95 20.40
N LEU A 99 -4.12 13.24 19.10
CA LEU A 99 -2.92 13.04 18.30
C LEU A 99 -1.79 13.95 18.80
N PRO A 100 -0.55 13.44 18.95
CA PRO A 100 0.61 14.28 19.23
C PRO A 100 0.72 15.44 18.21
N PRO A 101 1.13 16.66 18.63
CA PRO A 101 1.13 17.84 17.76
C PRO A 101 1.88 17.66 16.44
N HIS A 102 2.95 16.85 16.44
CA HIS A 102 3.75 16.56 15.24
C HIS A 102 3.05 15.66 14.21
N ILE A 103 2.00 14.94 14.59
CA ILE A 103 1.15 14.15 13.68
C ILE A 103 -0.05 14.98 13.19
N GLN A 104 -0.54 15.90 14.02
CA GLN A 104 -1.59 16.86 13.63
C GLN A 104 -1.18 17.78 12.46
N MET A 105 0.12 17.95 12.22
CA MET A 105 0.65 18.75 11.10
C MET A 105 0.30 18.19 9.72
N PHE A 106 0.00 16.89 9.60
CA PHE A 106 -0.35 16.25 8.33
C PHE A 106 -1.86 16.15 8.09
N ILE A 107 -2.69 16.61 9.03
CA ILE A 107 -4.13 16.71 8.87
C ILE A 107 -4.43 18.06 8.20
N PRO A 108 -5.06 18.09 7.01
CA PRO A 108 -5.49 19.32 6.33
C PRO A 108 -6.23 20.25 7.30
N GLN A 109 -5.96 21.56 7.22
CA GLN A 109 -6.55 22.55 8.13
C GLN A 109 -8.08 22.49 8.14
N ASP A 110 -8.67 22.10 7.01
CA ASP A 110 -10.10 21.99 6.76
C ASP A 110 -10.76 20.85 7.56
N CYS A 111 -9.98 19.83 7.96
CA CYS A 111 -10.42 18.70 8.79
C CYS A 111 -10.23 18.96 10.29
N ARG A 112 -9.50 20.02 10.68
CA ARG A 112 -9.42 20.45 12.08
C ARG A 112 -10.73 21.15 12.41
N THR A 113 -11.66 20.44 13.04
CA THR A 113 -12.95 20.99 13.47
C THR A 113 -12.76 22.38 14.06
N GLN A 114 -13.35 23.41 13.43
CA GLN A 114 -13.37 24.82 13.86
C GLN A 114 -14.15 25.04 15.18
N LYS A 115 -14.03 24.15 16.16
CA LYS A 115 -14.80 24.20 17.40
C LYS A 115 -13.95 24.68 18.56
N SER A 116 -14.19 25.96 18.86
CA SER A 116 -13.81 26.73 20.05
C SER A 116 -12.32 26.96 20.27
N GLU A 117 -11.93 28.21 20.03
CA GLU A 117 -11.01 28.94 20.90
C GLU A 117 -11.43 28.72 22.37
N ARG A 118 -10.95 27.65 23.00
CA ARG A 118 -10.82 27.63 24.44
C ARG A 118 -9.47 28.24 24.75
N SER A 119 -9.48 29.53 25.04
CA SER A 119 -8.41 30.20 25.77
C SER A 119 -7.99 29.30 26.94
N LEU A 120 -6.74 28.88 26.94
CA LEU A 120 -6.13 28.21 28.09
C LEU A 120 -6.00 29.24 29.21
N THR A 121 -7.07 29.45 29.99
CA THR A 121 -6.94 30.02 31.33
C THR A 121 -6.23 28.99 32.19
N ASN A 122 -4.94 29.21 32.36
CA ASN A 122 -4.06 28.46 33.23
C ASN A 122 -4.48 28.75 34.69
N GLN A 123 -5.44 27.99 35.21
CA GLN A 123 -5.68 27.94 36.65
C GLN A 123 -4.68 26.96 37.25
N ASN A 124 -3.49 27.48 37.57
CA ASN A 124 -2.67 26.91 38.62
C ASN A 124 -2.42 27.97 39.69
N THR A 125 -2.89 27.62 40.86
CA THR A 125 -2.78 28.30 42.15
C THR A 125 -1.34 28.59 42.54
N ASN A 126 -1.19 29.73 43.21
CA ASN A 126 -0.06 30.17 44.04
C ASN A 126 1.21 30.59 43.28
N ASP A 127 1.31 31.89 42.98
CA ASP A 127 2.21 32.76 43.76
C ASP A 127 2.01 34.26 43.43
N ASN A 128 2.08 35.06 44.47
CA ASN A 128 1.97 36.52 44.46
C ASN A 128 3.16 37.16 43.71
N LEU A 129 2.90 37.76 42.55
CA LEU A 129 3.55 39.01 42.09
C LEU A 129 2.89 39.50 40.80
N LYS A 130 1.99 40.48 40.95
CA LYS A 130 1.36 41.19 39.83
C LYS A 130 2.38 42.11 39.16
N VAL A 131 2.87 41.74 37.98
CA VAL A 131 3.31 42.70 36.97
C VAL A 131 2.37 42.54 35.77
N GLN A 132 1.32 43.36 35.74
CA GLN A 132 0.45 43.51 34.58
C GLN A 132 1.23 44.26 33.49
N GLN A 133 1.79 43.55 32.52
CA GLN A 133 2.11 44.15 31.23
C GLN A 133 0.87 44.05 30.34
N ASN A 134 0.06 45.11 30.39
CA ASN A 134 -1.00 45.35 29.41
C ASN A 134 -0.34 45.73 28.08
N PHE A 135 -0.23 44.79 27.15
CA PHE A 135 -0.02 45.14 25.74
C PHE A 135 -1.36 45.56 25.15
N THR A 136 -1.72 46.83 25.36
CA THR A 136 -2.72 47.49 24.53
C THR A 136 -2.09 47.76 23.17
N TYR A 137 -2.45 46.97 22.16
CA TYR A 137 -2.26 47.31 20.75
C TYR A 137 -3.17 48.50 20.41
N ALA A 138 -2.71 49.70 20.75
CA ALA A 138 -3.23 50.91 20.15
C ALA A 138 -2.70 50.97 18.72
N ASN A 139 -3.59 50.78 17.73
CA ASN A 139 -3.34 51.03 16.31
C ASN A 139 -3.19 52.55 16.02
N SER A 140 -2.39 53.25 16.85
CA SER A 140 -2.00 54.65 16.69
C SER A 140 -0.77 54.68 15.80
N THR A 141 -0.97 54.91 14.51
CA THR A 141 0.12 55.16 13.55
C THR A 141 0.88 56.47 13.85
N SER A 142 0.39 57.29 14.78
CA SER A 142 1.00 58.55 15.21
C SER A 142 2.13 58.42 16.24
N ASP A 143 2.31 57.26 16.88
CA ASP A 143 3.37 57.03 17.89
C ASP A 143 4.58 56.27 17.33
N TRP A 144 4.73 56.20 16.00
CA TRP A 144 5.98 55.71 15.42
C TRP A 144 7.11 56.67 15.82
N PRO A 145 8.20 56.15 16.43
CA PRO A 145 9.29 57.00 16.89
C PRO A 145 9.85 57.78 15.71
N TYR A 146 9.72 59.11 15.78
CA TYR A 146 10.29 60.03 14.81
C TYR A 146 11.81 59.80 14.76
N LEU A 147 12.29 59.12 13.71
CA LEU A 147 13.71 58.87 13.48
C LEU A 147 14.41 60.21 13.20
N LYS A 148 14.82 60.89 14.27
CA LYS A 148 15.62 62.11 14.21
C LYS A 148 16.94 61.82 13.51
N ASN A 149 17.09 62.40 12.32
CA ASN A 149 18.34 62.66 11.59
C ASN A 149 19.44 61.59 11.73
N LEU A 150 19.29 60.51 10.96
CA LEU A 150 20.38 59.60 10.62
C LEU A 150 21.32 60.27 9.60
N SER A 151 22.18 61.18 10.05
CA SER A 151 23.29 61.72 9.26
C SER A 151 24.49 60.77 9.14
N ASN A 152 24.30 59.47 9.42
CA ASN A 152 25.29 58.40 9.22
C ASN A 152 24.83 57.41 8.12
N THR A 153 24.46 57.95 6.95
CA THR A 153 23.97 57.18 5.79
C THR A 153 25.02 56.23 5.18
N TYR A 154 26.32 56.47 5.41
CA TYR A 154 27.38 55.64 4.83
C TYR A 154 27.54 54.26 5.47
N SER A 155 27.34 54.12 6.79
CA SER A 155 27.49 52.82 7.47
C SER A 155 26.36 51.85 7.15
N CYS A 156 25.12 52.36 7.00
CA CYS A 156 23.96 51.58 6.61
C CYS A 156 24.08 51.00 5.19
N ASN A 157 24.69 51.76 4.26
CA ASN A 157 24.90 51.31 2.88
C ASN A 157 25.87 50.11 2.77
N ILE A 158 26.82 49.96 3.70
CA ILE A 158 27.73 48.80 3.72
C ILE A 158 26.97 47.55 4.19
N GLN A 159 26.22 47.64 5.28
CA GLN A 159 25.41 46.54 5.79
C GLN A 159 24.34 46.08 4.79
N LEU A 160 23.73 47.01 4.05
CA LEU A 160 22.77 46.67 2.99
C LEU A 160 23.44 45.90 1.84
N LYS A 161 24.67 46.25 1.45
CA LYS A 161 25.41 45.51 0.42
C LYS A 161 25.78 44.11 0.90
N GLU A 162 26.21 43.96 2.15
CA GLU A 162 26.53 42.65 2.74
C GLU A 162 25.28 41.75 2.77
N LEU A 163 24.14 42.25 3.25
CA LEU A 163 22.88 41.52 3.25
C LEU A 163 22.41 41.16 1.83
N GLN A 164 22.61 42.06 0.85
CA GLN A 164 22.28 41.76 -0.54
C GLN A 164 23.15 40.62 -1.08
N THR A 165 24.46 40.62 -0.79
CA THR A 165 25.35 39.51 -1.20
C THR A 165 25.00 38.19 -0.52
N GLU A 166 24.57 38.22 0.74
CA GLU A 166 24.11 37.02 1.46
C GLU A 166 22.79 36.48 0.87
N LEU A 167 21.85 37.37 0.55
CA LEU A 167 20.60 37.01 -0.10
C LEU A 167 20.84 36.37 -1.48
N ASP A 168 21.75 36.92 -2.28
CA ASP A 168 22.07 36.39 -3.60
C ASP A 168 22.80 35.04 -3.51
N SER A 169 23.68 34.87 -2.53
CA SER A 169 24.31 33.58 -2.20
C SER A 169 23.28 32.52 -1.78
N LEU A 170 22.31 32.88 -0.94
CA LEU A 170 21.22 31.99 -0.52
C LEU A 170 20.31 31.59 -1.70
N LYS A 171 19.99 32.53 -2.60
CA LYS A 171 19.22 32.23 -3.82
C LYS A 171 19.95 31.23 -4.71
N LEU A 172 21.26 31.42 -4.94
CA LEU A 172 22.06 30.50 -5.72
C LEU A 172 22.09 29.10 -5.08
N LYS A 173 22.28 29.02 -3.75
CA LYS A 173 22.25 27.74 -3.03
C LYS A 173 20.90 27.04 -3.14
N TYR A 174 19.81 27.78 -3.05
CA TYR A 174 18.45 27.24 -3.22
C TYR A 174 18.23 26.70 -4.64
N GLN A 175 18.68 27.43 -5.67
CA GLN A 175 18.61 26.97 -7.06
C GLN A 175 19.38 25.67 -7.27
N LEU A 176 20.61 25.58 -6.78
CA LEU A 176 21.43 24.37 -6.87
C LEU A 176 20.81 23.15 -6.17
N GLU A 177 20.24 23.33 -4.97
CA GLU A 177 19.53 22.24 -4.28
C GLU A 177 18.23 21.85 -5.03
N THR A 178 17.54 22.81 -5.64
CA THR A 178 16.36 22.53 -6.48
C THR A 178 16.74 21.70 -7.71
N GLU A 179 17.81 22.07 -8.42
CA GLU A 179 18.34 21.29 -9.56
C GLU A 179 18.75 19.88 -9.14
N LYS A 180 19.41 19.74 -7.98
CA LYS A 180 19.80 18.43 -7.44
C LYS A 180 18.61 17.55 -7.10
N ILE A 181 17.54 18.12 -6.54
CA ILE A 181 16.29 17.40 -6.29
C ILE A 181 15.65 16.99 -7.62
N ASN A 182 15.59 17.89 -8.60
CA ASN A 182 15.03 17.60 -9.93
C ASN A 182 15.81 16.48 -10.64
N ASN A 183 17.14 16.49 -10.59
CA ASN A 183 17.98 15.42 -11.16
C ASN A 183 17.73 14.07 -10.49
N LYS A 184 17.57 14.04 -9.16
CA LYS A 184 17.20 12.81 -8.44
C LYS A 184 15.81 12.31 -8.82
N PHE A 185 14.85 13.24 -8.96
CA PHE A 185 13.49 12.92 -9.37
C PHE A 185 13.46 12.33 -10.79
N GLN A 186 14.15 12.96 -11.74
CA GLN A 186 14.28 12.46 -13.12
C GLN A 186 14.93 11.07 -13.15
N HIS A 187 16.00 10.85 -12.39
CA HIS A 187 16.63 9.53 -12.29
C HIS A 187 15.67 8.47 -11.74
N LEU A 188 14.92 8.80 -10.68
CA LEU A 188 13.92 7.89 -10.11
C LEU A 188 12.80 7.59 -11.12
N SER A 189 12.29 8.62 -11.82
CA SER A 189 11.28 8.50 -12.87
C SER A 189 11.75 7.57 -13.98
N ASN A 190 12.97 7.74 -14.46
CA ASN A 190 13.56 6.88 -15.49
C ASN A 190 13.70 5.42 -15.03
N ASN A 191 14.03 5.19 -13.76
CA ASN A 191 14.10 3.84 -13.21
C ASN A 191 12.72 3.20 -13.10
N ILE A 192 11.71 3.95 -12.63
CA ILE A 192 10.32 3.49 -12.59
C ILE A 192 9.87 3.12 -14.00
N GLN A 193 10.08 3.99 -14.99
CA GLN A 193 9.72 3.72 -16.39
C GLN A 193 10.37 2.45 -16.93
N LYS A 194 11.67 2.24 -16.67
CA LYS A 194 12.37 1.01 -17.06
C LYS A 194 11.78 -0.24 -16.40
N THR A 195 11.46 -0.17 -15.11
CA THR A 195 10.83 -1.29 -14.39
C THR A 195 9.44 -1.58 -14.94
N CYS A 196 8.64 -0.55 -15.24
CA CYS A 196 7.32 -0.71 -15.85
C CYS A 196 7.42 -1.37 -17.23
N LEU A 197 8.38 -0.95 -18.07
CA LEU A 197 8.62 -1.57 -19.38
C LEU A 197 9.00 -3.06 -19.25
N LEU A 198 9.87 -3.40 -18.29
CA LEU A 198 10.25 -4.78 -18.03
C LEU A 198 9.05 -5.63 -17.59
N MET A 199 8.22 -5.09 -16.69
CA MET A 199 6.98 -5.75 -16.27
C MET A 199 6.02 -5.96 -17.44
N GLN A 200 5.89 -4.97 -18.33
CA GLN A 200 5.07 -5.09 -19.54
C GLN A 200 5.58 -6.21 -20.46
N THR A 201 6.89 -6.29 -20.68
CA THR A 201 7.50 -7.38 -21.46
C THR A 201 7.22 -8.74 -20.83
N GLN A 202 7.36 -8.87 -19.51
CA GLN A 202 7.05 -10.12 -18.79
C GLN A 202 5.59 -10.52 -18.93
N ILE A 203 4.65 -9.58 -18.80
CA ILE A 203 3.22 -9.81 -18.99
C ILE A 203 2.94 -10.32 -20.41
N ASN A 204 3.55 -9.70 -21.42
CA ASN A 204 3.39 -10.11 -22.82
C ASN A 204 3.93 -11.53 -23.06
N THR A 205 5.12 -11.86 -22.54
CA THR A 205 5.67 -13.22 -22.65
C THR A 205 4.79 -14.26 -21.94
N GLN A 206 4.24 -13.94 -20.77
CA GLN A 206 3.30 -14.82 -20.08
C GLN A 206 2.02 -15.04 -20.90
N LYS A 207 1.50 -13.99 -21.53
CA LYS A 207 0.35 -14.09 -22.44
C LYS A 207 0.62 -15.05 -23.58
N GLU A 208 1.74 -14.89 -24.28
CA GLU A 208 2.13 -15.75 -25.40
C GLU A 208 2.28 -17.22 -24.97
N MET A 209 2.85 -17.48 -23.79
CA MET A 209 2.95 -18.83 -23.24
C MET A 209 1.56 -19.43 -22.97
N ILE A 210 0.63 -18.65 -22.39
CA ILE A 210 -0.74 -19.09 -22.12
C ILE A 210 -1.50 -19.37 -23.42
N ASP A 211 -1.37 -18.50 -24.42
CA ASP A 211 -2.03 -18.64 -25.72
C ASP A 211 -1.50 -19.90 -26.45
N THR A 212 -0.18 -20.12 -26.43
CA THR A 212 0.45 -21.31 -27.01
C THR A 212 -0.01 -22.58 -26.30
N THR A 213 0.00 -22.58 -24.97
CA THR A 213 -0.44 -23.73 -24.16
C THR A 213 -1.92 -24.05 -24.40
N THR A 214 -2.75 -23.01 -24.48
CA THR A 214 -4.18 -23.14 -24.78
C THR A 214 -4.41 -23.77 -26.14
N THR A 215 -3.65 -23.36 -27.16
CA THR A 215 -3.73 -23.92 -28.51
C THR A 215 -3.35 -25.40 -28.51
N VAL A 216 -2.24 -25.77 -27.86
CA VAL A 216 -1.80 -27.17 -27.74
C VAL A 216 -2.86 -28.04 -27.02
N ILE A 217 -3.46 -27.53 -25.93
CA ILE A 217 -4.53 -28.25 -25.22
C ILE A 217 -5.75 -28.44 -26.12
N LYS A 218 -6.16 -27.43 -26.88
CA LYS A 218 -7.28 -27.53 -27.82
C LYS A 218 -7.02 -28.58 -28.91
N ASP A 219 -5.81 -28.59 -29.48
CA ASP A 219 -5.41 -29.57 -30.50
C ASP A 219 -5.36 -31.00 -29.94
N LEU A 220 -4.79 -31.18 -28.74
CA LEU A 220 -4.76 -32.48 -28.06
C LEU A 220 -6.18 -32.99 -27.79
N ALA A 221 -7.06 -32.14 -27.27
CA ALA A 221 -8.45 -32.52 -27.00
C ALA A 221 -9.20 -32.88 -28.29
N PHE A 222 -9.00 -32.13 -29.37
CA PHE A 222 -9.58 -32.44 -30.68
C PHE A 222 -9.09 -33.80 -31.23
N ASN A 223 -7.79 -34.06 -31.14
CA ASN A 223 -7.19 -35.31 -31.58
C ASN A 223 -7.67 -36.52 -30.76
N MET A 224 -7.73 -36.38 -29.43
CA MET A 224 -8.28 -37.43 -28.55
C MET A 224 -9.74 -37.73 -28.89
N ASN A 225 -10.56 -36.70 -29.10
CA ASN A 225 -11.96 -36.88 -29.47
C ASN A 225 -12.11 -37.59 -30.83
N THR A 226 -11.32 -37.17 -31.82
CA THR A 226 -11.30 -37.80 -33.16
C THR A 226 -10.91 -39.28 -33.07
N ASN A 227 -9.89 -39.60 -32.27
CA ASN A 227 -9.46 -40.98 -32.05
C ASN A 227 -10.54 -41.83 -31.36
N VAL A 228 -11.20 -41.30 -30.33
CA VAL A 228 -12.30 -42.01 -29.66
C VAL A 228 -13.44 -42.29 -30.63
N VAL A 229 -13.85 -41.31 -31.42
CA VAL A 229 -14.92 -41.48 -32.43
C VAL A 229 -14.53 -42.53 -33.48
N ASN A 230 -13.29 -42.51 -33.98
CA ASN A 230 -12.80 -43.50 -34.93
C ASN A 230 -12.79 -44.91 -34.35
N ILE A 231 -12.34 -45.08 -33.10
CA ILE A 231 -12.36 -46.38 -32.40
C ILE A 231 -13.79 -46.89 -32.26
N LEU A 232 -14.73 -46.02 -31.87
CA LEU A 232 -16.14 -46.38 -31.73
C LEU A 232 -16.75 -46.80 -33.08
N ASN A 233 -16.46 -46.07 -34.16
CA ASN A 233 -16.94 -46.41 -35.50
C ASN A 233 -16.39 -47.76 -35.99
N ASN A 234 -15.09 -48.01 -35.79
CA ASN A 234 -14.46 -49.29 -36.13
C ASN A 234 -15.09 -50.45 -35.34
N PHE A 235 -15.38 -50.22 -34.05
CA PHE A 235 -16.04 -51.22 -33.20
C PHE A 235 -17.48 -51.50 -33.67
N ILE A 236 -18.25 -50.47 -34.01
CA ILE A 236 -19.60 -50.60 -34.57
C ILE A 236 -19.57 -51.41 -35.88
N GLN A 237 -18.63 -51.11 -36.78
CA GLN A 237 -18.46 -51.83 -38.03
C GLN A 237 -18.15 -53.31 -37.78
N LEU A 238 -17.18 -53.61 -36.91
CA LEU A 238 -16.79 -54.97 -36.56
C LEU A 238 -17.98 -55.78 -36.02
N ILE A 239 -18.78 -55.18 -35.13
CA ILE A 239 -19.94 -55.89 -34.58
C ILE A 239 -21.03 -56.12 -35.65
N SER A 240 -21.21 -55.18 -36.59
CA SER A 240 -22.18 -55.32 -37.68
C SER A 240 -21.86 -56.49 -38.62
N GLU A 241 -20.57 -56.83 -38.76
CA GLU A 241 -20.10 -57.97 -39.55
C GLU A 241 -20.31 -59.32 -38.84
N ILE A 242 -20.30 -59.33 -37.49
CA ILE A 242 -20.31 -60.57 -36.69
C ILE A 242 -21.73 -61.04 -36.30
N ALA A 243 -22.76 -60.20 -36.40
CA ALA A 243 -24.09 -60.48 -35.85
C ALA A 243 -25.14 -60.91 -36.90
N PRO A 244 -25.27 -62.22 -37.24
CA PRO A 244 -26.22 -62.70 -38.26
C PRO A 244 -27.68 -62.83 -37.79
N ASN A 245 -28.00 -62.54 -36.51
CA ASN A 245 -29.31 -62.81 -35.93
C ASN A 245 -30.02 -61.51 -35.48
N ASP A 246 -31.29 -61.32 -35.86
CA ASP A 246 -32.07 -60.08 -35.63
C ASP A 246 -32.13 -59.65 -34.15
N LYS A 247 -32.07 -60.61 -33.23
CA LYS A 247 -32.06 -60.33 -31.79
C LYS A 247 -30.75 -59.67 -31.33
N ALA A 248 -29.62 -60.01 -31.96
CA ALA A 248 -28.34 -59.36 -31.72
C ALA A 248 -28.35 -57.94 -32.31
N LYS A 249 -28.95 -57.77 -33.50
CA LYS A 249 -29.09 -56.48 -34.18
C LYS A 249 -29.84 -55.43 -33.34
N ASN A 250 -30.92 -55.83 -32.66
CA ASN A 250 -31.64 -54.91 -31.75
C ASN A 250 -30.80 -54.48 -30.53
N LYS A 251 -30.02 -55.39 -29.92
CA LYS A 251 -29.10 -55.02 -28.84
C LYS A 251 -27.98 -54.11 -29.32
N LEU A 252 -27.48 -54.35 -30.55
CA LEU A 252 -26.52 -53.45 -31.18
C LEU A 252 -27.06 -52.05 -31.35
N ASN A 253 -28.29 -51.90 -31.86
CA ASN A 253 -28.90 -50.59 -32.07
C ASN A 253 -29.02 -49.81 -30.75
N MET A 254 -29.40 -50.49 -29.65
CA MET A 254 -29.39 -49.86 -28.33
C MET A 254 -28.00 -49.40 -27.88
N TRP A 255 -26.97 -50.20 -28.12
CA TRP A 255 -25.59 -49.83 -27.81
C TRP A 255 -25.10 -48.68 -28.68
N HIS A 256 -25.45 -48.68 -29.97
CA HIS A 256 -25.17 -47.60 -30.90
C HIS A 256 -25.79 -46.29 -30.43
N ASP A 257 -27.06 -46.30 -30.03
CA ASP A 257 -27.76 -45.12 -29.50
C ASP A 257 -27.12 -44.63 -28.20
N HIS A 258 -26.75 -45.55 -27.29
CA HIS A 258 -26.03 -45.19 -26.07
C HIS A 258 -24.67 -44.56 -26.38
N LEU A 259 -23.89 -45.11 -27.31
CA LEU A 259 -22.61 -44.53 -27.75
C LEU A 259 -22.77 -43.16 -28.40
N LYS A 260 -23.84 -42.96 -29.17
CA LYS A 260 -24.19 -41.66 -29.77
C LYS A 260 -24.49 -40.61 -28.69
N ILE A 261 -25.24 -40.98 -27.66
CA ILE A 261 -25.51 -40.12 -26.49
C ILE A 261 -24.21 -39.77 -25.76
N GLN A 262 -23.32 -40.76 -25.52
CA GLN A 262 -22.03 -40.50 -24.86
C GLN A 262 -21.14 -39.57 -25.70
N SER A 263 -21.11 -39.75 -27.03
CA SER A 263 -20.39 -38.85 -27.95
C SER A 263 -20.91 -37.40 -27.86
N GLN A 264 -22.23 -37.23 -27.81
CA GLN A 264 -22.84 -35.91 -27.66
C GLN A 264 -22.50 -35.27 -26.30
N LEU A 265 -22.56 -36.03 -25.20
CA LEU A 265 -22.17 -35.55 -23.87
C LEU A 265 -20.70 -35.14 -23.79
N ILE A 266 -19.80 -35.86 -24.49
CA ILE A 266 -18.38 -35.49 -24.58
C ILE A 266 -18.24 -34.17 -25.33
N SER A 267 -18.95 -33.99 -26.45
CA SER A 267 -18.95 -32.74 -27.21
C SER A 267 -19.44 -31.55 -26.38
N GLU A 268 -20.54 -31.69 -25.63
CA GLU A 268 -21.08 -30.65 -24.76
C GLU A 268 -20.10 -30.26 -23.64
N LYS A 269 -19.44 -31.25 -23.02
CA LYS A 269 -18.39 -31.01 -22.02
C LYS A 269 -17.18 -30.28 -22.62
N GLN A 270 -16.80 -30.62 -23.85
CA GLN A 270 -15.73 -29.93 -24.57
C GLN A 270 -16.08 -28.44 -24.82
N THR A 271 -17.31 -28.15 -25.25
CA THR A 271 -17.78 -26.77 -25.42
C THR A 271 -17.79 -26.01 -24.09
N SER A 272 -18.24 -26.66 -23.00
CA SER A 272 -18.20 -26.07 -21.65
C SER A 272 -16.77 -25.76 -21.19
N PHE A 273 -15.83 -26.66 -21.42
CA PHE A 273 -14.42 -26.47 -21.11
C PHE A 273 -13.80 -25.30 -21.91
N ASN A 274 -14.06 -25.23 -23.22
CA ASN A 274 -13.61 -24.12 -24.05
C ASN A 274 -14.15 -22.77 -23.56
N ASN A 275 -15.44 -22.71 -23.20
CA ASN A 275 -16.04 -21.50 -22.63
C ASN A 275 -15.39 -21.09 -21.30
N HIS A 276 -15.00 -22.07 -20.47
CA HIS A 276 -14.30 -21.80 -19.22
C HIS A 276 -12.91 -21.20 -19.45
N ILE A 277 -12.14 -21.74 -20.40
CA ILE A 277 -10.86 -21.18 -20.83
C ILE A 277 -11.04 -19.74 -21.33
N ASP A 278 -12.02 -19.49 -22.19
CA ASP A 278 -12.24 -18.15 -22.74
C ASP A 278 -12.63 -17.13 -21.65
N ASN A 279 -13.37 -17.56 -20.62
CA ASN A 279 -13.68 -16.73 -19.46
C ASN A 279 -12.44 -16.41 -18.61
N LEU A 280 -11.55 -17.39 -18.40
CA LEU A 280 -10.28 -17.16 -17.71
C LEU A 280 -9.40 -16.17 -18.48
N ASN A 281 -9.32 -16.30 -19.81
CA ASN A 281 -8.60 -15.36 -20.67
C ASN A 281 -9.18 -13.95 -20.58
N LYS A 282 -10.50 -13.78 -20.57
CA LYS A 282 -11.14 -12.48 -20.38
C LYS A 282 -10.83 -11.85 -19.01
N LEU A 283 -10.84 -12.64 -17.94
CA LEU A 283 -10.50 -12.17 -16.60
C LEU A 283 -9.04 -11.71 -16.52
N TRP A 284 -8.13 -12.49 -17.12
CA TRP A 284 -6.72 -12.14 -17.19
C TRP A 284 -6.51 -10.85 -17.99
N LEU A 285 -7.15 -10.71 -19.15
CA LEU A 285 -7.06 -9.50 -19.98
C LEU A 285 -7.58 -8.25 -19.25
N LYS A 286 -8.65 -8.41 -18.47
CA LYS A 286 -9.19 -7.33 -17.64
C LYS A 286 -8.19 -6.91 -16.56
N GLN A 287 -7.55 -7.86 -15.89
CA GLN A 287 -6.53 -7.56 -14.88
C GLN A 287 -5.30 -6.90 -15.51
N SER A 288 -4.83 -7.36 -16.67
CA SER A 288 -3.71 -6.74 -17.36
C SER A 288 -4.02 -5.30 -17.79
N ASN A 289 -5.22 -5.05 -18.32
CA ASN A 289 -5.62 -3.69 -18.72
C ASN A 289 -5.70 -2.75 -17.53
N ASN A 290 -6.23 -3.20 -16.38
CA ASN A 290 -6.23 -2.39 -15.16
C ASN A 290 -4.81 -2.01 -14.71
N ILE A 291 -3.82 -2.91 -14.88
CA ILE A 291 -2.42 -2.61 -14.56
C ILE A 291 -1.87 -1.57 -15.54
N VAL A 292 -2.15 -1.69 -16.85
CA VAL A 292 -1.72 -0.72 -17.86
C VAL A 292 -2.34 0.65 -17.61
N GLU A 293 -3.65 0.73 -17.33
CA GLU A 293 -4.32 2.00 -17.01
C GLU A 293 -3.73 2.66 -15.76
N LEU A 294 -3.38 1.87 -14.73
CA LEU A 294 -2.69 2.39 -13.56
C LEU A 294 -1.31 2.93 -13.94
N LEU A 295 -0.56 2.23 -14.79
CA LEU A 295 0.74 2.70 -15.26
C LEU A 295 0.63 4.02 -16.05
N ASP A 296 -0.37 4.15 -16.91
CA ASP A 296 -0.61 5.37 -17.70
C ASP A 296 -1.01 6.57 -16.82
N LEU A 297 -1.71 6.34 -15.70
CA LEU A 297 -2.04 7.39 -14.74
C LEU A 297 -0.81 7.91 -13.99
N TYR A 298 0.20 7.07 -13.75
CA TYR A 298 1.40 7.42 -12.98
C TYR A 298 2.58 7.86 -13.83
N LEU A 299 2.56 7.57 -15.14
CA LEU A 299 3.55 8.03 -16.10
C LEU A 299 2.89 9.11 -16.96
N PRO A 300 2.97 10.41 -16.58
CA PRO A 300 2.51 11.46 -17.48
C PRO A 300 3.23 11.27 -18.81
N ALA A 301 2.47 11.27 -19.91
CA ALA A 301 3.04 11.26 -21.24
C ALA A 301 4.08 12.38 -21.30
N ASN A 302 5.36 12.00 -21.35
CA ASN A 302 6.44 12.92 -21.66
C ASN A 302 6.21 13.33 -23.12
N ASN A 303 5.29 14.27 -23.33
CA ASN A 303 5.14 15.02 -24.57
C ASN A 303 6.33 15.98 -24.64
N ASN A 304 7.53 15.42 -24.81
CA ASN A 304 8.66 16.14 -25.34
C ASN A 304 8.53 16.14 -26.87
N ASP A 305 7.49 16.83 -27.35
CA ASP A 305 7.53 17.46 -28.67
C ASP A 305 8.13 18.85 -28.47
N GLN A 306 9.45 18.89 -28.33
CA GLN A 306 10.31 20.07 -28.50
C GLN A 306 11.63 19.63 -29.12
#